data_AF-A0A1V3TQK5-F1
#
_entry.id   AF-A0A1V3TQK5-F1
#
_cell.length_a   1.000
_cell.length_b   1.000
_cell.length_c   1.000
_cell.angle_alpha   90.00
_cell.angle_beta   90.00
_cell.angle_gamma   90.00
#
_symmetry.space_group_name_H-M   'P 1'
#
loop_
_entity.id
_entity.type
_entity.pdbx_description
1 polymer ?
#
loop_
_entity_poly.entity_id
_entity_poly.type
_entity_poly.pdbx_seq_one_letter_code
_entity_poly.pdbx_strand_id
1 'polypeptide(L)' 'MITHKVTLPDGTEIEFFATDPQTFSQAFGYPSLDDKGKAKQTQASKRKKARKHQQQARRKQR' A
#
# COMPACT_ATOMS: atom_id res chain seq x y z
N MET A 1 -6.33 13.25 19.02
CA MET A 1 -6.83 11.94 19.48
C MET A 1 -7.41 11.25 18.27
N ILE A 2 -6.88 10.09 17.90
CA ILE A 2 -7.31 9.34 16.72
C ILE A 2 -8.12 8.15 17.19
N THR A 3 -9.29 7.97 16.59
CA THR A 3 -10.20 6.86 16.87
C THR A 3 -10.12 5.84 15.75
N HIS A 4 -9.85 4.59 16.10
CA HIS A 4 -9.87 3.46 15.19
C HIS A 4 -11.05 2.55 15.52
N LYS A 5 -11.80 2.13 14.50
CA LYS A 5 -12.90 1.18 14.63
C LYS A 5 -12.50 -0.16 14.04
N VAL A 6 -12.76 -1.23 14.77
CA VAL A 6 -12.60 -2.61 14.29
C VAL A 6 -13.93 -3.33 14.46
N THR A 7 -14.44 -3.89 13.38
CA THR A 7 -15.64 -4.74 13.40
C THR A 7 -15.20 -6.19 13.40
N LEU A 8 -15.61 -6.94 14.42
CA LEU A 8 -15.36 -8.37 14.55
C LEU A 8 -16.34 -9.19 13.69
N PRO A 9 -16.03 -10.47 13.40
CA PRO A 9 -16.87 -11.32 12.54
C PRO A 9 -18.28 -11.60 13.09
N ASP A 10 -18.47 -11.46 14.40
CA ASP A 10 -19.74 -11.57 15.11
C ASP A 10 -20.58 -10.27 15.06
N GLY A 11 -20.06 -9.21 14.44
CA GLY A 11 -20.70 -7.90 14.36
C GLY A 11 -20.39 -6.98 15.53
N THR A 12 -19.56 -7.42 16.49
CA THR A 12 -19.13 -6.57 17.60
C THR A 12 -18.21 -5.45 17.09
N GLU A 13 -18.50 -4.20 17.47
CA GLU A 13 -17.67 -3.04 17.15
C GLU A 13 -16.79 -2.66 18.35
N ILE A 14 -15.49 -2.52 18.12
CA ILE A 14 -14.53 -2.06 19.14
C ILE A 14 -13.94 -0.72 18.69
N GLU A 15 -14.08 0.30 19.55
CA GLU A 15 -13.48 1.62 19.36
C GLU A 15 -12.18 1.75 20.18
N PHE A 16 -11.08 2.06 19.49
CA PHE A 16 -9.78 2.27 20.09
C PHE A 16 -9.41 3.75 20.05
N PHE A 17 -9.03 4.27 21.21
CA PHE A 17 -8.51 5.62 21.36
C PHE A 17 -6.98 5.55 21.41
N ALA A 18 -6.32 6.00 20.35
CA ALA A 18 -4.86 6.11 20.32
C ALA A 18 -4.46 7.57 20.14
N THR A 19 -3.41 7.98 20.85
CA THR A 19 -2.76 9.28 20.65
C THR A 19 -1.90 9.29 19.39
N ASP A 20 -1.37 8.13 18.98
CA ASP A 20 -0.46 7.94 17.85
C ASP A 20 -0.91 6.72 16.99
N PRO A 21 -1.01 6.84 15.65
CA PRO A 21 -1.32 5.73 14.74
C PRO A 21 -0.36 4.53 14.83
N GLN A 22 0.89 4.75 15.26
CA GLN A 22 1.88 3.68 15.39
C GLN A 22 1.51 2.69 16.50
N THR A 23 0.94 3.18 17.60
CA THR A 23 0.50 2.36 18.73
C THR A 23 -0.60 1.38 18.32
N PHE A 24 -1.54 1.82 17.48
CA PHE A 24 -2.59 0.96 16.94
C PHE A 24 -2.02 -0.12 16.01
N SER A 25 -1.07 0.26 15.14
CA SER A 25 -0.45 -0.69 14.21
C SER A 25 0.37 -1.77 14.92
N GLN A 26 1.07 -1.41 16.02
CA GLN A 26 1.81 -2.36 16.85
C GLN A 26 0.89 -3.33 17.60
N ALA A 27 -0.20 -2.84 18.18
CA ALA A 27 -1.10 -3.66 18.99
C ALA A 27 -1.89 -4.69 18.17
N PHE A 28 -2.28 -4.34 16.94
CA PHE A 28 -3.14 -5.17 16.09
C PHE A 28 -2.42 -5.87 14.94
N GLY A 29 -1.11 -5.64 14.78
CA GLY A 29 -0.31 -6.27 13.72
C GLY A 29 -0.80 -5.97 12.30
N TYR A 30 -1.63 -4.93 12.12
CA TYR A 30 -2.04 -4.51 10.78
C TYR A 30 -0.80 -4.04 10.01
N PRO A 31 -0.60 -4.49 8.75
CA PRO A 31 0.45 -3.95 7.92
C PRO A 31 0.26 -2.43 7.86
N SER A 32 1.35 -1.69 8.07
CA SER A 32 1.33 -0.23 8.06
C SER A 32 0.53 0.24 6.84
N LEU A 33 -0.40 1.19 7.03
CA LEU A 33 -1.24 1.69 5.95
C LEU A 33 -0.43 2.23 4.74
N ASP A 34 0.88 2.43 4.92
CA ASP A 34 1.88 2.84 3.94
C ASP A 34 2.26 1.77 2.89
N ASP A 35 1.97 0.49 3.11
CA ASP A 35 2.37 -0.58 2.17
C ASP A 35 1.67 -0.47 0.80
N LYS A 36 0.49 0.16 0.75
CA LYS A 36 -0.22 0.42 -0.51
C LYS A 36 0.52 1.40 -1.43
N GLY A 37 1.35 2.28 -0.88
CA GLY A 37 2.13 3.26 -1.65
C GLY A 37 3.29 2.62 -2.43
N LYS A 38 4.01 1.70 -1.78
CA LYS A 38 5.20 1.04 -2.36
C LYS A 38 4.85 0.11 -3.52
N ALA A 39 3.72 -0.59 -3.44
CA ALA A 39 3.24 -1.47 -4.51
C ALA A 39 2.97 -0.72 -5.83
N LYS A 40 2.40 0.50 -5.77
CA LYS A 40 2.12 1.30 -6.98
C LYS A 40 3.40 1.82 -7.65
N GLN A 41 4.43 2.17 -6.87
CA GLN A 41 5.69 2.70 -7.38
C GLN A 41 6.48 1.64 -8.18
N THR A 42 6.44 0.38 -7.74
CA THR A 42 7.11 -0.73 -8.43
C THR A 42 6.46 -1.08 -9.77
N GLN A 43 5.13 -1.00 -9.89
CA GLN A 43 4.44 -1.25 -11.17
C GLN A 43 4.73 -0.17 -12.21
N ALA A 44 4.77 1.09 -11.80
CA ALA A 44 5.07 2.22 -12.70
C ALA A 44 6.48 2.14 -13.30
N SER A 45 7.47 1.74 -12.49
CA SER A 45 8.86 1.61 -12.95
C SER A 45 9.05 0.47 -13.96
N LYS A 46 8.38 -0.67 -13.76
CA LYS A 46 8.37 -1.81 -14.70
C LYS A 46 7.82 -1.41 -16.08
N ARG A 47 6.69 -0.67 -16.12
CA ARG A 47 6.08 -0.19 -17.37
C ARG A 47 7.01 0.75 -18.16
N LYS A 48 7.72 1.65 -17.47
CA LYS A 48 8.70 2.56 -18.11
C LYS A 48 9.85 1.79 -18.77
N LYS A 49 10.39 0.76 -18.11
CA LYS A 49 11.47 -0.09 -18.67
C LYS A 49 11.00 -0.83 -19.92
N ALA A 50 9.83 -1.46 -19.86
CA ALA A 50 9.25 -2.17 -21.01
C ALA A 50 9.08 -1.28 -22.24
N ARG A 51 8.57 -0.04 -22.05
CA ARG A 51 8.38 0.93 -23.14
C ARG A 51 9.68 1.32 -23.82
N LYS A 52 10.76 1.54 -23.05
CA LYS A 52 12.09 1.86 -23.61
C LYS A 52 12.62 0.71 -24.46
N HIS A 53 12.51 -0.52 -23.99
CA HIS A 53 12.97 -1.70 -24.71
C HIS A 53 12.22 -1.88 -26.03
N GLN A 54 10.90 -1.70 -26.02
CA GLN A 54 10.06 -1.76 -27.23
C GLN A 54 10.45 -0.69 -28.26
N GLN A 55 10.72 0.55 -27.81
CA GLN A 55 11.16 1.63 -28.71
C GLN A 55 12.52 1.35 -29.35
N GLN A 56 13.48 0.81 -28.58
CA GLN A 56 14.80 0.44 -29.11
C GLN A 56 14.70 -0.69 -30.13
N ALA A 57 13.88 -1.72 -29.86
CA ALA A 57 13.65 -2.81 -30.81
C ALA A 57 13.08 -2.30 -32.14
N ARG A 58 12.08 -1.42 -32.10
CA ARG A 58 11.49 -0.80 -33.30
C ARG A 58 12.50 0.02 -34.11
N ARG A 59 13.44 0.70 -33.45
CA ARG A 59 14.49 1.47 -34.13
C ARG A 59 15.49 0.60 -34.88
N LYS A 60 15.76 -0.62 -34.38
CA LYS A 60 16.67 -1.58 -35.04
C LYS A 60 16.03 -2.29 -36.24
N GLN A 61 14.70 -2.26 -36.34
CA GLN A 61 13.93 -2.85 -37.44
C GLN A 61 13.58 -1.82 -38.54
N ARG A 62 14.07 -0.60 -38.42
CA ARG A 62 13.98 0.48 -39.41
C ARG A 62 15.31 0.61 -40.11
#